data_AF-A0A643CBL1-F1
#
_entry.id   AF-A0A643CBL1-F1
#
_cell.length_a   1.000
_cell.length_b   1.000
_cell.length_c   1.000
_cell.angle_alpha   90.00
_cell.angle_beta   90.00
_cell.angle_gamma   90.00
#
_symmetry.space_group_name_H-M   'P 1'
#
loop_
_entity.id
_entity.type
_entity.pdbx_description
1 polymer ?
#
loop_
_entity_poly.entity_id
_entity_poly.type
_entity_poly.pdbx_seq_one_letter_code
_entity_poly.pdbx_strand_id
1 'polypeptide(L)'
;MLAIFVVMTVLVKVDTSSWTRSFFAVTIVCMAILSGTSTIFNSSVFGMTGSFPMRNSQALISEQLPQDSPNPPLVAPGSSDSQTPPLRPILKKTAGLGFCVIYLLFITSLVFPAISSNIESLSKGSGSPWSTKFFVPLTTFLLYNFADLCGRQITAWIQVPGPRSKVLPGLVLLRTCLVPLFVFCNYQPRVHLQAVVFQSDVYPVLFTSLLGLSNGYLSTLALIYGPKIVPRELAEATGVVMSFYMCLGLVLGSACSALLVHLI
;
A
#
# COMPACT_ATOMS: atom_id res chain seq x y z
N MET A 1 -18.66 -0.44 11.31
CA MET A 1 -18.13 0.70 10.51
C MET A 1 -18.98 1.95 10.72
N LEU A 2 -20.20 2.04 10.17
CA LEU A 2 -21.08 3.21 10.30
C LEU A 2 -21.41 3.59 11.76
N ALA A 3 -21.77 2.63 12.61
CA ALA A 3 -22.11 2.93 14.01
C ALA A 3 -20.93 3.57 14.78
N ILE A 4 -19.70 3.06 14.58
CA ILE A 4 -18.50 3.61 15.24
C ILE A 4 -18.18 5.00 14.68
N PHE A 5 -18.39 5.23 13.38
CA PHE A 5 -18.23 6.55 12.77
C PHE A 5 -19.22 7.59 13.33
N VAL A 6 -20.48 7.19 13.52
CA VAL A 6 -21.51 8.03 14.15
C VAL A 6 -21.13 8.35 15.60
N VAL A 7 -20.73 7.33 16.38
CA VAL A 7 -20.27 7.51 17.76
C VAL A 7 -19.10 8.48 17.84
N MET A 8 -18.09 8.35 16.96
CA MET A 8 -16.96 9.28 16.89
C MET A 8 -17.39 10.72 16.57
N THR A 9 -18.28 10.89 15.59
CA THR A 9 -18.75 12.21 15.17
C THR A 9 -19.51 12.92 16.29
N VAL A 10 -20.32 12.16 17.05
CA VAL A 10 -21.03 12.68 18.22
C VAL A 10 -20.05 13.02 19.33
N LEU A 11 -19.11 12.13 19.65
CA LEU A 11 -18.11 12.34 20.70
C LEU A 11 -17.23 13.57 20.45
N VAL A 12 -16.91 13.91 19.20
CA VAL A 12 -16.15 15.13 18.84
C VAL A 12 -16.92 16.42 19.14
N LYS A 13 -18.26 16.38 19.17
CA LYS A 13 -19.10 17.55 19.48
C LYS A 13 -19.40 17.71 20.97
N VAL A 14 -19.06 16.72 21.81
CA VAL A 14 -19.30 16.76 23.26
C VAL A 14 -18.10 17.40 23.96
N ASP A 15 -18.36 18.38 24.83
CA ASP A 15 -17.33 18.97 25.68
C ASP A 15 -16.73 17.92 26.61
N THR A 16 -15.51 17.48 26.28
CA THR A 16 -14.84 16.37 26.96
C THR A 16 -13.71 16.83 27.90
N SER A 17 -13.73 18.11 28.28
CA SER A 17 -12.68 18.75 29.10
C SER A 17 -12.47 18.07 30.46
N SER A 18 -13.50 17.42 31.02
CA SER A 18 -13.43 16.70 32.30
C SER A 18 -12.95 15.25 32.18
N TRP A 19 -12.98 14.63 30.99
CA TRP A 19 -12.73 13.19 30.80
C TRP A 19 -11.80 12.87 29.62
N THR A 20 -10.86 13.76 29.32
CA THR A 20 -9.93 13.65 28.19
C THR A 20 -9.19 12.31 28.09
N ARG A 21 -8.73 11.74 29.22
CA ARG A 21 -8.00 10.47 29.23
C ARG A 21 -8.82 9.30 28.73
N SER A 22 -10.11 9.26 29.07
CA SER A 22 -10.96 8.16 28.66
C SER A 22 -11.58 8.39 27.30
N PHE A 23 -11.81 9.64 26.90
CA PHE A 23 -12.08 9.95 25.50
C PHE A 23 -10.95 9.47 24.59
N PHE A 24 -9.70 9.71 24.99
CA PHE A 24 -8.54 9.20 24.28
C PHE A 24 -8.52 7.67 24.23
N ALA A 25 -8.76 6.99 25.37
CA ALA A 25 -8.82 5.53 25.42
C ALA A 25 -9.94 4.96 24.52
N VAL A 26 -11.15 5.52 24.59
CA VAL A 26 -12.27 5.15 23.71
C VAL A 26 -11.93 5.37 22.24
N THR A 27 -11.27 6.49 21.92
CA THR A 27 -10.86 6.81 20.56
C THR A 27 -9.88 5.76 20.01
N ILE A 28 -8.87 5.40 20.80
CA ILE A 28 -7.90 4.35 20.44
C ILE A 28 -8.58 3.00 20.26
N VAL A 29 -9.44 2.59 21.19
CA VAL A 29 -10.14 1.30 21.11
C VAL A 29 -11.01 1.22 19.86
N CYS A 30 -11.78 2.27 19.57
CA CYS A 30 -12.58 2.33 18.36
C CYS A 30 -11.73 2.35 17.08
N MET A 31 -10.61 3.08 17.06
CA MET A 31 -9.68 3.05 15.92
C MET A 31 -9.08 1.65 15.71
N ALA A 32 -8.73 0.95 16.79
CA ALA A 32 -8.22 -0.41 16.74
C ALA A 32 -9.27 -1.39 16.19
N ILE A 33 -10.53 -1.28 16.65
CA ILE A 33 -11.64 -2.10 16.15
C ILE A 33 -11.91 -1.81 14.66
N LEU A 34 -11.94 -0.54 14.26
CA LEU A 34 -12.13 -0.15 12.86
C LEU A 34 -10.99 -0.66 11.96
N SER A 35 -9.73 -0.47 12.38
CA SER A 35 -8.57 -0.93 11.62
C SER A 35 -8.53 -2.46 11.53
N GLY A 36 -8.78 -3.15 12.65
CA GLY A 36 -8.86 -4.62 12.70
C GLY A 36 -9.94 -5.17 11.79
N THR A 37 -11.16 -4.63 11.87
CA THR A 37 -12.28 -5.04 11.00
C THR A 37 -11.97 -4.78 9.53
N SER A 38 -11.37 -3.64 9.19
CA SER A 38 -10.97 -3.30 7.82
C SER A 38 -9.89 -4.24 7.29
N THR A 39 -8.92 -4.61 8.13
CA THR A 39 -7.82 -5.51 7.76
C THR A 39 -8.33 -6.92 7.54
N ILE A 40 -9.21 -7.42 8.40
CA ILE A 40 -9.87 -8.72 8.24
C ILE A 40 -10.68 -8.71 6.94
N PHE A 41 -11.51 -7.69 6.73
CA PHE A 41 -12.32 -7.57 5.53
C PHE A 41 -11.46 -7.57 4.25
N ASN A 42 -10.40 -6.75 4.21
CA ASN A 42 -9.48 -6.71 3.08
C ASN A 42 -8.78 -8.06 2.87
N SER A 43 -8.32 -8.72 3.94
CA SER A 43 -7.66 -10.03 3.86
C SER A 43 -8.60 -11.10 3.32
N SER A 44 -9.87 -11.10 3.74
CA SER A 44 -10.90 -11.99 3.20
C SER A 44 -11.19 -11.71 1.72
N VAL A 45 -11.30 -10.44 1.33
CA VAL A 45 -11.47 -10.05 -0.09
C VAL A 45 -10.30 -10.53 -0.93
N PHE A 46 -9.06 -10.38 -0.45
CA PHE A 46 -7.88 -10.87 -1.15
C PHE A 46 -7.82 -12.40 -1.22
N GLY A 47 -8.24 -13.10 -0.17
CA GLY A 47 -8.39 -14.56 -0.16
C GLY A 47 -9.40 -15.03 -1.22
N MET A 48 -10.60 -14.44 -1.24
CA MET A 48 -11.64 -14.75 -2.22
C MET A 48 -11.20 -14.43 -3.66
N THR A 49 -10.52 -13.29 -3.86
CA THR A 49 -10.02 -12.87 -5.18
C THR A 49 -8.99 -13.87 -5.74
N GLY A 50 -8.22 -14.54 -4.88
CA GLY A 50 -7.31 -15.62 -5.28
C GLY A 50 -8.02 -16.86 -5.85
N SER A 51 -9.26 -17.12 -5.43
CA SER A 51 -10.04 -18.30 -5.84
C SER A 51 -10.77 -18.13 -7.18
N PHE A 52 -10.99 -16.87 -7.60
CA PHE A 52 -11.62 -16.58 -8.89
C PHE A 52 -10.66 -16.83 -10.06
N PRO A 53 -11.14 -17.45 -11.16
CA PRO A 53 -10.33 -17.61 -12.35
C PRO A 53 -10.04 -16.22 -12.93
N MET A 54 -8.77 -15.80 -12.90
CA MET A 54 -8.28 -14.66 -13.69
C MET A 54 -8.41 -15.03 -15.17
N ARG A 55 -9.61 -14.76 -15.71
CA ARG A 55 -10.17 -15.12 -17.01
C ARG A 55 -9.44 -14.43 -18.17
N ASN A 56 -8.12 -14.52 -18.26
CA ASN A 56 -7.32 -14.12 -19.43
C ASN A 56 -5.88 -14.68 -19.47
N SER A 57 -5.44 -15.52 -18.52
CA SER A 57 -4.04 -16.03 -18.55
C SER A 57 -3.90 -17.54 -18.79
N GLN A 58 -4.98 -18.31 -18.68
CA GLN A 58 -4.96 -19.74 -19.02
C GLN A 58 -4.80 -19.98 -20.53
N ALA A 59 -5.24 -19.03 -21.37
CA ALA A 59 -5.01 -19.10 -22.82
C ALA A 59 -3.53 -18.96 -23.20
N LEU A 60 -2.80 -18.06 -22.52
CA LEU A 60 -1.37 -17.80 -22.80
C LEU A 60 -0.42 -18.87 -22.26
N ILE A 61 -0.82 -19.64 -21.25
CA ILE A 61 0.00 -20.75 -20.71
C ILE A 61 -0.30 -22.06 -21.45
N SER A 62 -1.51 -22.21 -21.99
CA SER A 62 -1.89 -23.38 -22.79
C SER A 62 -1.32 -23.40 -24.20
N GLU A 63 -0.72 -22.30 -24.68
CA GLU A 63 -0.17 -22.21 -26.05
C GLU A 63 1.32 -22.61 -26.16
N GLN A 64 2.04 -22.84 -25.05
CA GLN A 64 3.50 -23.03 -25.05
C GLN A 64 3.98 -24.46 -24.67
N LEU A 65 3.27 -25.52 -25.06
CA LEU A 65 3.85 -26.87 -25.02
C LEU A 65 3.19 -27.81 -26.03
N PRO A 66 3.84 -28.09 -27.19
CA PRO A 66 3.55 -29.31 -27.93
C PRO A 66 4.38 -30.44 -27.32
N GLN A 67 3.72 -31.40 -26.64
CA GLN A 67 4.29 -32.73 -26.46
C GLN A 67 3.27 -33.80 -26.90
N ASP A 68 3.71 -34.52 -27.93
CA ASP A 68 3.12 -35.67 -28.58
C ASP A 68 2.97 -36.89 -27.63
N SER A 69 1.74 -37.44 -27.58
CA SER A 69 1.33 -38.87 -27.43
C SER A 69 1.69 -39.68 -26.15
N PRO A 70 1.03 -40.83 -25.86
CA PRO A 70 -0.41 -41.14 -25.75
C PRO A 70 -0.82 -41.78 -24.38
N ASN A 71 -2.09 -41.63 -23.97
CA ASN A 71 -2.75 -42.23 -22.77
C ASN A 71 -2.76 -43.78 -22.75
N PRO A 72 -3.04 -44.55 -21.64
CA PRO A 72 -4.09 -44.35 -20.60
C PRO A 72 -3.75 -44.92 -19.17
N PRO A 73 -4.67 -45.20 -18.20
CA PRO A 73 -6.10 -44.86 -18.05
C PRO A 73 -6.50 -44.12 -16.74
N LEU A 74 -7.73 -43.63 -16.80
CA LEU A 74 -8.63 -43.07 -15.78
C LEU A 74 -8.57 -43.80 -14.41
N VAL A 75 -8.23 -43.08 -13.33
CA VAL A 75 -8.43 -43.52 -11.94
C VAL A 75 -9.29 -42.49 -11.19
N ALA A 76 -10.30 -43.02 -10.50
CA ALA A 76 -11.40 -42.35 -9.81
C ALA A 76 -10.95 -41.53 -8.57
N PRO A 77 -11.81 -40.64 -8.02
CA PRO A 77 -11.43 -39.60 -7.07
C PRO A 77 -11.27 -40.16 -5.65
N GLY A 78 -10.07 -39.98 -5.07
CA GLY A 78 -9.72 -40.42 -3.72
C GLY A 78 -9.45 -39.24 -2.78
N SER A 79 -10.16 -39.25 -1.65
CA SER A 79 -9.91 -38.57 -0.38
C SER A 79 -9.69 -37.05 -0.39
N SER A 80 -10.77 -36.33 -0.04
CA SER A 80 -10.74 -35.00 0.55
C SER A 80 -10.02 -35.03 1.90
N ASP A 81 -8.69 -34.96 1.90
CA ASP A 81 -7.96 -34.54 3.09
C ASP A 81 -8.16 -33.03 3.25
N SER A 82 -8.74 -32.65 4.39
CA SER A 82 -8.70 -31.30 4.92
C SER A 82 -7.24 -30.94 5.29
N GLN A 83 -6.37 -30.81 4.29
CA GLN A 83 -5.01 -30.35 4.50
C GLN A 83 -5.06 -28.85 4.74
N THR A 84 -4.70 -28.44 5.96
CA THR A 84 -4.26 -27.07 6.18
C THR A 84 -3.17 -26.76 5.16
N PRO A 85 -3.33 -25.72 4.32
CA PRO A 85 -2.40 -25.46 3.24
C PRO A 85 -1.00 -25.23 3.83
N PRO A 86 0.05 -25.90 3.34
CA PRO A 86 1.37 -25.80 3.94
C PRO A 86 1.92 -24.38 3.72
N LEU A 87 1.86 -23.55 4.76
CA LEU A 87 2.20 -22.12 4.70
C LEU A 87 3.68 -21.87 4.40
N ARG A 88 4.57 -22.72 4.92
CA ARG A 88 6.03 -22.54 4.78
C ARG A 88 6.50 -22.59 3.30
N PRO A 89 6.05 -23.55 2.47
CA PRO A 89 6.26 -23.51 1.03
C PRO A 89 5.72 -22.25 0.35
N ILE A 90 4.53 -21.78 0.75
CA ILE A 90 3.91 -20.57 0.20
C ILE A 90 4.79 -19.37 0.50
N LEU A 91 5.16 -19.16 1.77
CA LEU A 91 6.05 -18.07 2.18
C LEU A 91 7.38 -18.10 1.41
N LYS A 92 8.01 -19.28 1.24
CA LYS A 92 9.27 -19.38 0.50
C LYS A 92 9.11 -18.98 -0.96
N LYS A 93 7.98 -19.32 -1.59
CA LYS A 93 7.70 -19.02 -2.99
C LYS A 93 7.30 -17.55 -3.20
N THR A 94 6.59 -16.95 -2.25
CA THR A 94 6.10 -15.57 -2.32
C THR A 94 7.06 -14.56 -1.73
N ALA A 95 8.08 -14.99 -0.97
CA ALA A 95 9.02 -14.12 -0.25
C ALA A 95 9.63 -12.99 -1.10
N GLY A 96 10.03 -13.27 -2.35
CA GLY A 96 10.63 -12.24 -3.22
C GLY A 96 9.64 -11.13 -3.56
N LEU A 97 8.40 -11.49 -3.89
CA LEU A 97 7.32 -10.53 -4.16
C LEU A 97 6.87 -9.84 -2.87
N GLY A 98 6.78 -10.58 -1.77
CA GLY A 98 6.48 -10.07 -0.44
C GLY A 98 7.46 -9.02 0.03
N PHE A 99 8.77 -9.25 -0.14
CA PHE A 99 9.80 -8.26 0.16
C PHE A 99 9.64 -6.98 -0.66
N CYS A 100 9.32 -7.10 -1.95
CA CYS A 100 9.05 -5.94 -2.79
C CYS A 100 7.85 -5.13 -2.27
N VAL A 101 6.77 -5.80 -1.86
CA VAL A 101 5.58 -5.16 -1.30
C VAL A 101 5.86 -4.48 0.04
N ILE A 102 6.57 -5.19 0.94
CA ILE A 102 6.99 -4.63 2.23
C ILE A 102 7.81 -3.37 2.00
N TYR A 103 8.83 -3.44 1.14
CA TYR A 103 9.72 -2.31 0.89
C TYR A 103 9.01 -1.14 0.20
N LEU A 104 8.12 -1.43 -0.75
CA LEU A 104 7.28 -0.44 -1.42
C LEU A 104 6.43 0.34 -0.40
N LEU A 105 5.70 -0.38 0.45
CA LEU A 105 4.82 0.24 1.44
C LEU A 105 5.60 0.89 2.58
N PHE A 106 6.77 0.35 2.91
CA PHE A 106 7.70 0.97 3.86
C PHE A 106 8.10 2.37 3.40
N ILE A 107 8.60 2.52 2.16
CA ILE A 107 9.02 3.83 1.62
C ILE A 107 7.82 4.77 1.51
N THR A 108 6.69 4.29 0.99
CA THR A 108 5.47 5.11 0.89
C THR A 108 5.01 5.60 2.26
N SER A 109 4.92 4.72 3.27
CA SER A 109 4.47 5.07 4.61
C SER A 109 5.49 5.89 5.40
N LEU A 110 6.77 5.83 5.01
CA LEU A 110 7.82 6.67 5.56
C LEU A 110 7.63 8.12 5.13
N VAL A 111 7.27 8.35 3.85
CA VAL A 111 7.07 9.69 3.28
C VAL A 111 5.67 10.24 3.57
N PHE A 112 4.64 9.45 3.29
CA PHE A 112 3.23 9.85 3.44
C PHE A 112 2.59 9.17 4.66
N PRO A 113 1.90 9.92 5.54
CA PRO A 113 1.67 11.36 5.49
C PRO A 113 2.80 12.19 6.11
N ALA A 114 3.59 11.63 7.05
CA ALA A 114 4.31 12.44 8.03
C ALA A 114 5.35 13.40 7.45
N ILE A 115 6.14 12.98 6.45
CA ILE A 115 7.11 13.89 5.82
C ILE A 115 6.36 14.88 4.92
N SER A 116 5.49 14.36 4.06
CA SER A 116 4.75 15.15 3.08
C SER A 116 3.79 16.19 3.66
N SER A 117 3.27 16.00 4.87
CA SER A 117 2.36 16.95 5.52
C SER A 117 3.08 18.15 6.13
N ASN A 118 4.38 18.03 6.38
CA ASN A 118 5.23 19.11 6.89
C ASN A 118 5.83 19.97 5.76
N ILE A 119 5.51 19.66 4.49
CA ILE A 119 5.94 20.47 3.35
C ILE A 119 4.96 21.63 3.16
N GLU A 120 5.47 22.85 3.24
CA GLU A 120 4.66 24.06 3.15
C GLU A 120 4.89 24.79 1.81
N SER A 121 3.93 25.58 1.36
CA SER A 121 4.09 26.43 0.17
C SER A 121 5.13 27.52 0.40
N LEU A 122 6.02 27.76 -0.57
CA LEU A 122 6.99 28.87 -0.52
C LEU A 122 6.29 30.24 -0.54
N SER A 123 5.10 30.33 -1.11
CA SER A 123 4.33 31.58 -1.22
C SER A 123 3.49 31.91 0.03
N LYS A 124 3.81 31.33 1.19
CA LYS A 124 3.12 31.64 2.46
C LYS A 124 3.12 33.14 2.82
N GLY A 125 4.13 33.89 2.39
CA GLY A 125 4.24 35.34 2.61
C GLY A 125 3.17 36.19 1.91
N SER A 126 2.44 35.64 0.92
CA SER A 126 1.41 36.37 0.19
C SER A 126 0.06 36.45 0.94
N GLY A 127 -0.07 35.81 2.11
CA GLY A 127 -1.30 35.84 2.93
C GLY A 127 -2.51 35.13 2.33
N SER A 128 -2.37 34.45 1.20
CA SER A 128 -3.47 33.75 0.54
C SER A 128 -3.91 32.53 1.36
N PRO A 129 -5.24 32.33 1.57
CA PRO A 129 -5.78 31.13 2.21
C PRO A 129 -5.36 29.83 1.50
N TRP A 130 -5.08 29.91 0.19
CA TRP A 130 -4.63 28.79 -0.63
C TRP A 130 -3.29 28.22 -0.15
N SER A 131 -2.29 29.06 0.04
CA SER A 131 -0.93 28.63 0.43
C SER A 131 -0.83 28.21 1.90
N THR A 132 -1.74 28.68 2.75
CA THR A 132 -1.68 28.46 4.21
C THR A 132 -2.59 27.34 4.70
N LYS A 133 -3.83 27.26 4.21
CA LYS A 133 -4.83 26.31 4.72
C LYS A 133 -5.10 25.14 3.78
N PHE A 134 -5.10 25.39 2.47
CA PHE A 134 -5.51 24.39 1.49
C PHE A 134 -4.36 23.66 0.82
N PHE A 135 -3.14 24.21 0.86
CA PHE A 135 -1.99 23.64 0.19
C PHE A 135 -1.73 22.19 0.60
N VAL A 136 -1.53 21.91 1.89
CA VAL A 136 -1.22 20.54 2.37
C VAL A 136 -2.37 19.56 2.11
N PRO A 137 -3.64 19.86 2.47
CA PRO A 137 -4.75 18.96 2.15
C PRO A 137 -4.89 18.63 0.66
N LEU A 138 -4.65 19.59 -0.22
CA LEU A 138 -4.81 19.39 -1.66
C LEU A 138 -3.60 18.70 -2.30
N THR A 139 -2.40 19.19 -2.03
CA THR A 139 -1.16 18.71 -2.67
C THR A 139 -0.66 17.40 -2.08
N THR A 140 -0.85 17.19 -0.77
CA THR A 140 -0.40 15.97 -0.10
C THR A 140 -1.51 14.92 -0.06
N PHE A 141 -2.68 15.23 0.48
CA PHE A 141 -3.71 14.19 0.69
C PHE A 141 -4.54 13.92 -0.56
N LEU A 142 -5.20 14.93 -1.13
CA LEU A 142 -6.10 14.73 -2.27
C LEU A 142 -5.33 14.20 -3.50
N LEU A 143 -4.22 14.85 -3.83
CA LEU A 143 -3.41 14.50 -4.99
C LEU A 143 -2.81 13.09 -4.87
N TYR A 144 -2.29 12.72 -3.69
CA TYR A 144 -1.77 11.36 -3.46
C TYR A 144 -2.86 10.30 -3.66
N ASN A 145 -4.02 10.49 -3.04
CA ASN A 145 -5.12 9.52 -3.13
C ASN A 145 -5.67 9.42 -4.57
N PHE A 146 -5.78 10.54 -5.27
CA PHE A 146 -6.20 10.54 -6.68
C PHE A 146 -5.17 9.83 -7.57
N ALA A 147 -3.88 10.14 -7.40
CA ALA A 147 -2.82 9.48 -8.15
C ALA A 147 -2.73 7.98 -7.84
N ASP A 148 -2.88 7.57 -6.57
CA ASP A 148 -2.94 6.17 -6.16
C ASP A 148 -4.09 5.45 -6.86
N LEU A 149 -5.29 6.03 -6.85
CA LEU A 149 -6.44 5.49 -7.56
C LEU A 149 -6.17 5.33 -9.06
N CYS A 150 -5.64 6.35 -9.72
CA CYS A 150 -5.24 6.27 -11.13
C CYS A 150 -4.23 5.15 -11.36
N GLY A 151 -3.24 5.00 -10.49
CA GLY A 151 -2.23 3.94 -10.57
C GLY A 151 -2.86 2.55 -10.52
N ARG A 152 -3.78 2.33 -9.58
CA ARG A 152 -4.53 1.07 -9.50
C ARG A 152 -5.36 0.84 -10.76
N GLN A 153 -6.04 1.87 -11.25
CA GLN A 153 -6.88 1.78 -12.44
C GLN A 153 -6.06 1.45 -13.71
N ILE A 154 -4.86 1.99 -13.85
CA ILE A 154 -3.97 1.68 -14.98
C ILE A 154 -3.59 0.18 -15.01
N THR A 155 -3.47 -0.47 -13.84
CA THR A 155 -3.18 -1.93 -13.81
C THR A 155 -4.28 -2.79 -14.42
N ALA A 156 -5.50 -2.27 -14.56
CA ALA A 156 -6.58 -2.97 -15.25
C ALA A 156 -6.31 -3.09 -16.76
N TRP A 157 -5.62 -2.13 -17.37
CA TRP A 157 -5.32 -2.11 -18.80
C TRP A 157 -3.90 -2.56 -19.12
N ILE A 158 -2.92 -2.19 -18.28
CA ILE A 158 -1.49 -2.44 -18.53
C ILE A 158 -0.90 -3.17 -17.32
N GLN A 159 -0.55 -4.45 -17.49
CA GLN A 159 0.10 -5.28 -16.47
C GLN A 159 1.57 -5.52 -16.79
N VAL A 160 2.39 -4.47 -16.74
CA VAL A 160 3.84 -4.49 -17.03
C VAL A 160 4.55 -3.83 -15.86
N PRO A 161 5.64 -4.37 -15.29
CA PRO A 161 6.49 -5.48 -15.74
C PRO A 161 5.98 -6.85 -15.28
N GLY A 162 6.18 -7.89 -16.10
CA GLY A 162 5.70 -9.25 -15.82
C GLY A 162 6.19 -9.87 -14.49
N PRO A 163 5.51 -10.92 -13.98
CA PRO A 163 5.69 -11.47 -12.62
C PRO A 163 7.08 -12.05 -12.30
N ARG A 164 7.89 -12.37 -13.33
CA ARG A 164 9.27 -12.87 -13.17
C ARG A 164 10.34 -11.82 -13.48
N SER A 165 9.96 -10.59 -13.81
CA SER A 165 10.90 -9.57 -14.23
C SER A 165 11.61 -8.91 -13.05
N LYS A 166 12.93 -8.74 -13.15
CA LYS A 166 13.74 -7.96 -12.18
C LYS A 166 13.43 -6.46 -12.20
N VAL A 167 12.62 -6.00 -13.13
CA VAL A 167 12.19 -4.58 -13.21
C VAL A 167 11.33 -4.18 -12.02
N LEU A 168 10.53 -5.10 -11.45
CA LEU A 168 9.70 -4.80 -10.28
C LEU A 168 10.55 -4.40 -9.06
N PRO A 169 11.50 -5.23 -8.57
CA PRO A 169 12.38 -4.82 -7.47
C PRO A 169 13.23 -3.60 -7.82
N GLY A 170 13.68 -3.46 -9.07
CA GLY A 170 14.40 -2.26 -9.51
C GLY A 170 13.58 -0.98 -9.38
N LEU A 171 12.30 -1.00 -9.76
CA LEU A 171 11.41 0.15 -9.65
C LEU A 171 11.04 0.47 -8.20
N VAL A 172 10.96 -0.54 -7.33
CA VAL A 172 10.78 -0.29 -5.89
C VAL A 172 12.04 0.34 -5.28
N LEU A 173 13.24 -0.15 -5.62
CA LEU A 173 14.51 0.45 -5.17
C LEU A 173 14.69 1.88 -5.66
N LEU A 174 14.24 2.19 -6.87
CA LEU A 174 14.27 3.56 -7.41
C LEU A 174 13.47 4.54 -6.53
N ARG A 175 12.42 4.08 -5.84
CA ARG A 175 11.63 4.95 -4.95
C ARG A 175 12.40 5.48 -3.76
N THR A 176 13.47 4.81 -3.35
CA THR A 176 14.31 5.30 -2.26
C THR A 176 14.93 6.65 -2.61
N CYS A 177 15.09 6.96 -3.90
CA CYS A 177 15.49 8.29 -4.37
C CYS A 177 14.42 9.37 -4.12
N LEU A 178 13.13 9.01 -4.01
CA LEU A 178 12.08 9.97 -3.71
C LEU A 178 12.17 10.49 -2.27
N VAL A 179 12.63 9.67 -1.31
CA VAL A 179 12.76 10.07 0.10
C VAL A 179 13.62 11.33 0.28
N PRO A 180 14.89 11.38 -0.17
CA PRO A 180 15.69 12.60 -0.04
C PRO A 180 15.10 13.75 -0.85
N LEU A 181 14.48 13.49 -2.01
CA LEU A 181 13.81 14.55 -2.80
C LEU A 181 12.71 15.24 -1.99
N PHE A 182 11.90 14.49 -1.23
CA PHE A 182 10.88 15.07 -0.33
C PHE A 182 11.49 15.83 0.85
N VAL A 183 12.62 15.37 1.40
CA VAL A 183 13.33 16.08 2.50
C VAL A 183 13.93 17.41 2.02
N PHE A 184 14.42 17.46 0.77
CA PHE A 184 14.96 18.69 0.16
C PHE A 184 13.89 19.66 -0.36
N CYS A 185 12.61 19.28 -0.32
CA CYS A 185 11.50 20.22 -0.52
C CYS A 185 11.39 21.19 0.67
N ASN A 186 10.40 22.08 0.63
CA ASN A 186 10.16 23.08 1.68
C ASN A 186 9.56 22.48 2.97
N TYR A 187 10.26 21.53 3.59
CA TYR A 187 9.92 20.91 4.86
C TYR A 187 10.10 21.90 6.02
N GLN A 188 9.12 22.02 6.92
CA GLN A 188 9.13 22.95 8.04
C GLN A 188 8.58 22.25 9.31
N PRO A 189 9.19 22.40 10.50
CA PRO A 189 10.35 23.24 10.85
C PRO A 189 11.70 22.55 10.57
N ARG A 190 12.71 23.32 10.12
CA ARG A 190 14.07 22.82 9.90
C ARG A 190 14.97 23.16 11.07
N VAL A 191 15.38 22.15 11.83
CA VAL A 191 16.36 22.33 12.90
C VAL A 191 17.79 22.12 12.38
N HIS A 192 18.02 21.12 11.51
CA HIS A 192 19.38 20.75 11.08
C HIS A 192 19.70 20.96 9.59
N LEU A 193 18.71 21.01 8.69
CA LEU A 193 18.92 21.08 7.23
C LEU A 193 18.41 22.40 6.65
N GLN A 194 19.29 23.35 6.34
CA GLN A 194 18.94 24.70 5.84
C GLN A 194 18.82 24.80 4.29
N ALA A 195 19.21 23.77 3.53
CA ALA A 195 19.30 23.85 2.07
C ALA A 195 17.96 23.49 1.38
N VAL A 196 17.24 24.51 0.89
CA VAL A 196 16.08 24.33 -0.01
C VAL A 196 16.56 24.30 -1.45
N VAL A 197 16.73 23.11 -2.00
CA VAL A 197 17.20 22.92 -3.38
C VAL A 197 16.08 23.23 -4.39
N PHE A 198 14.83 22.98 -4.02
CA PHE A 198 13.67 23.11 -4.91
C PHE A 198 12.84 24.36 -4.61
N GLN A 199 13.13 25.45 -5.32
CA GLN A 199 12.51 26.77 -5.16
C GLN A 199 11.19 26.92 -5.95
N SER A 200 10.30 25.92 -5.92
CA SER A 200 8.98 25.99 -6.55
C SER A 200 7.99 25.01 -5.92
N ASP A 201 6.73 25.44 -5.77
CA ASP A 201 5.63 24.61 -5.25
C ASP A 201 5.23 23.47 -6.23
N VAL A 202 5.77 23.47 -7.46
CA VAL A 202 5.52 22.42 -8.47
C VAL A 202 6.20 21.10 -8.11
N TYR A 203 7.36 21.14 -7.47
CA TYR A 203 8.13 19.94 -7.13
C TYR A 203 7.40 19.00 -6.14
N PRO A 204 6.87 19.46 -4.99
CA PRO A 204 6.13 18.59 -4.09
C PRO A 204 4.85 18.01 -4.72
N VAL A 205 4.20 18.75 -5.63
CA VAL A 205 3.06 18.25 -6.43
C VAL A 205 3.49 17.08 -7.32
N LEU A 206 4.55 17.27 -8.12
CA LEU A 206 5.07 16.23 -9.02
C LEU A 206 5.53 14.98 -8.26
N PHE A 207 6.29 15.15 -7.18
CA PHE A 207 6.78 14.02 -6.39
C PHE A 207 5.63 13.28 -5.70
N THR A 208 4.62 13.99 -5.20
CA THR A 208 3.44 13.36 -4.57
C THR A 208 2.61 12.60 -5.58
N SER A 209 2.39 13.16 -6.78
CA SER A 209 1.72 12.44 -7.87
C SER A 209 2.50 11.19 -8.28
N LEU A 210 3.83 11.26 -8.42
CA LEU A 210 4.66 10.12 -8.78
C LEU A 210 4.66 9.05 -7.69
N LEU A 211 4.75 9.45 -6.41
CA LEU A 211 4.67 8.55 -5.27
C LEU A 211 3.33 7.81 -5.23
N GLY A 212 2.21 8.55 -5.35
CA GLY A 212 0.86 7.97 -5.36
C GLY A 212 0.63 7.05 -6.56
N LEU A 213 0.89 7.53 -7.77
CA LEU A 213 0.69 6.76 -9.01
C LEU A 213 1.50 5.46 -9.01
N SER A 214 2.78 5.56 -8.66
CA SER A 214 3.61 4.37 -8.57
C SER A 214 3.08 3.45 -7.49
N ASN A 215 2.69 3.96 -6.30
CA ASN A 215 2.17 3.16 -5.18
C ASN A 215 0.97 2.33 -5.60
N GLY A 216 -0.05 2.97 -6.16
CA GLY A 216 -1.25 2.29 -6.62
C GLY A 216 -0.97 1.26 -7.70
N TYR A 217 -0.07 1.59 -8.64
CA TYR A 217 0.30 0.71 -9.74
C TYR A 217 1.05 -0.55 -9.25
N LEU A 218 2.19 -0.37 -8.60
CA LEU A 218 3.03 -1.50 -8.17
C LEU A 218 2.41 -2.32 -7.04
N SER A 219 1.67 -1.69 -6.12
CA SER A 219 0.97 -2.39 -5.04
C SER A 219 -0.10 -3.33 -5.58
N THR A 220 -0.93 -2.84 -6.51
CA THR A 220 -1.95 -3.67 -7.17
C THR A 220 -1.34 -4.74 -8.06
N LEU A 221 -0.27 -4.42 -8.78
CA LEU A 221 0.43 -5.39 -9.62
C LEU A 221 0.99 -6.55 -8.80
N ALA A 222 1.57 -6.27 -7.63
CA ALA A 222 2.07 -7.30 -6.72
C ALA A 222 0.93 -8.18 -6.17
N LEU A 223 -0.21 -7.60 -5.81
CA LEU A 223 -1.39 -8.36 -5.39
C LEU A 223 -1.92 -9.27 -6.51
N ILE A 224 -1.93 -8.78 -7.75
CA ILE A 224 -2.32 -9.58 -8.94
C ILE A 224 -1.34 -10.74 -9.17
N TYR A 225 -0.04 -10.54 -8.92
CA TYR A 225 0.98 -11.56 -9.16
C TYR A 225 1.12 -12.58 -8.03
N GLY A 226 0.74 -12.25 -6.80
CA GLY A 226 0.84 -13.15 -5.65
C GLY A 226 0.14 -14.50 -5.88
N PRO A 227 -1.17 -14.52 -6.19
CA PRO A 227 -1.88 -15.76 -6.49
C PRO A 227 -1.42 -16.44 -7.78
N LYS A 228 -0.83 -15.71 -8.74
CA LYS A 228 -0.36 -16.28 -10.03
C LYS A 228 0.90 -17.13 -9.91
N ILE A 229 1.69 -16.96 -8.86
CA ILE A 229 2.94 -17.72 -8.66
C ILE A 229 2.74 -19.04 -7.89
N VAL A 230 1.56 -19.26 -7.33
CA VAL A 230 1.21 -20.46 -6.57
C VAL A 230 0.13 -21.30 -7.29
N PRO A 231 0.02 -22.60 -6.99
CA PRO A 231 -1.10 -23.42 -7.45
C PRO A 231 -2.44 -22.85 -6.93
N ARG A 232 -3.52 -23.09 -7.69
CA ARG A 232 -4.85 -22.52 -7.41
C ARG A 232 -5.40 -22.92 -6.04
N GLU A 233 -5.08 -24.14 -5.59
CA GLU A 233 -5.45 -24.65 -4.26
C GLU A 233 -4.82 -23.87 -3.09
N LEU A 234 -3.71 -23.16 -3.34
CA LEU A 234 -2.99 -22.34 -2.34
C LEU A 234 -3.20 -20.83 -2.56
N ALA A 235 -4.04 -20.44 -3.53
CA ALA A 235 -4.23 -19.04 -3.91
C ALA A 235 -4.88 -18.21 -2.80
N GLU A 236 -5.86 -18.77 -2.10
CA GLU A 236 -6.53 -18.13 -0.96
C GLU A 236 -5.53 -17.85 0.18
N ALA A 237 -4.79 -18.86 0.62
CA ALA A 237 -3.76 -18.72 1.64
C ALA A 237 -2.66 -17.72 1.22
N THR A 238 -2.35 -17.64 -0.07
CA THR A 238 -1.41 -16.66 -0.61
C THR A 238 -1.94 -15.23 -0.52
N GLY A 239 -3.24 -15.01 -0.76
CA GLY A 239 -3.88 -13.70 -0.56
C GLY A 239 -3.76 -13.20 0.88
N VAL A 240 -3.92 -14.10 1.85
CA VAL A 240 -3.72 -13.78 3.28
C VAL A 240 -2.26 -13.43 3.58
N VAL A 241 -1.30 -14.22 3.06
CA VAL A 241 0.15 -13.95 3.23
C VAL A 241 0.56 -12.61 2.59
N MET A 242 -0.01 -12.27 1.43
CA MET A 242 0.24 -10.98 0.77
C MET A 242 -0.31 -9.81 1.58
N SER A 243 -1.51 -9.96 2.17
CA SER A 243 -2.08 -8.97 3.10
C SER A 243 -1.17 -8.75 4.31
N PHE A 244 -0.63 -9.84 4.88
CA PHE A 244 0.32 -9.76 5.97
C PHE A 244 1.58 -8.96 5.60
N TYR A 245 2.17 -9.21 4.42
CA TYR A 245 3.29 -8.42 3.91
C TYR A 245 2.94 -6.94 3.74
N MET A 246 1.72 -6.62 3.31
CA MET A 246 1.27 -5.23 3.23
C MET A 246 1.19 -4.56 4.58
N CYS A 247 0.56 -5.21 5.56
CA CYS A 247 0.48 -4.70 6.93
C CYS A 247 1.87 -4.50 7.54
N LEU A 248 2.79 -5.43 7.33
CA LEU A 248 4.15 -5.34 7.85
C LEU A 248 4.90 -4.12 7.27
N GLY A 249 4.79 -3.86 5.97
CA GLY A 249 5.38 -2.68 5.34
C GLY A 249 4.85 -1.36 5.91
N LEU A 250 3.52 -1.27 6.12
CA LEU A 250 2.88 -0.09 6.71
C LEU A 250 3.32 0.16 8.16
N VAL A 251 3.38 -0.89 8.99
CA VAL A 251 3.79 -0.78 10.40
C VAL A 251 5.26 -0.36 10.50
N LEU A 252 6.14 -1.01 9.75
CA LEU A 252 7.57 -0.66 9.76
C LEU A 252 7.81 0.76 9.23
N GLY A 253 7.12 1.14 8.15
CA GLY A 253 7.26 2.46 7.53
C GLY A 253 6.78 3.58 8.46
N SER A 254 5.60 3.42 9.07
CA SER A 254 5.06 4.40 10.02
C SER A 254 5.90 4.55 11.29
N ALA A 255 6.40 3.45 11.85
CA ALA A 255 7.30 3.49 13.00
C ALA A 255 8.61 4.23 12.67
N CYS A 256 9.20 3.95 11.50
CA CYS A 256 10.41 4.63 11.05
C CYS A 256 10.17 6.10 10.67
N SER A 257 9.00 6.42 10.11
CA SER A 257 8.58 7.79 9.79
C SER A 257 8.60 8.69 11.02
N ALA A 258 8.04 8.21 12.14
CA ALA A 258 8.05 8.96 13.39
C ALA A 258 9.49 9.24 13.89
N LEU A 259 10.38 8.25 13.82
CA LEU A 259 11.80 8.42 14.17
C LEU A 259 12.48 9.44 13.25
N LEU A 260 12.20 9.40 11.94
CA LEU A 260 12.80 10.29 10.97
C LEU A 260 12.34 11.74 11.16
N VAL A 261 11.04 11.96 11.41
CA VAL A 261 10.49 13.28 11.74
C VAL A 261 11.10 13.85 13.01
N HIS A 262 11.43 13.01 14.00
CA HIS A 262 12.15 13.44 15.20
C HIS A 262 13.64 13.77 14.96
N LEU A 263 14.24 13.25 13.89
CA LEU A 263 15.66 13.42 13.58
C LEU A 263 15.95 14.65 12.71
N ILE A 264 15.00 15.05 11.85
CA ILE A 264 15.10 16.19 10.91
C ILE A 264 14.79 17.51 11.62
#